data_AF-A0A395Y2U0-F1
#
_entry.id   AF-A0A395Y2U0-F1
#
_cell.length_a   1.000
_cell.length_b   1.000
_cell.length_c   1.000
_cell.angle_alpha   90.00
_cell.angle_beta   90.00
_cell.angle_gamma   90.00
#
_symmetry.space_group_name_H-M   'P 1'
#
loop_
_entity.id
_entity.type
_entity.pdbx_description
1 polymer ?
#
loop_
_entity_poly.entity_id
_entity_poly.type
_entity_poly.pdbx_seq_one_letter_code
_entity_poly.pdbx_strand_id
1 'polypeptide(L)'
;MKVIIYTDGSARSNPGRGGYGAVLKYTNPAGKTFTSELSRGYAKTTNNRMELMAVIVALEALNRPCEVEVHSDSQYVVNAFNKHWIDGWKKRGWKTANKQPVKNRDLWERLLTAKSKHKIEFIWVKGHAGHELNERCDELATTAADGSNLDIDTGFNESDL
;
A
#
# COMPACT_ATOMS: atom_id res chain seq x y z
N MET A 1 -14.85 14.62 -3.88
CA MET A 1 -13.87 14.37 -4.96
C MET A 1 -13.58 12.88 -4.96
N LYS A 2 -13.82 12.18 -6.08
CA LYS A 2 -13.57 10.73 -6.19
C LYS A 2 -12.18 10.49 -6.80
N VAL A 3 -11.35 9.72 -6.12
CA VAL A 3 -10.02 9.32 -6.57
C VAL A 3 -9.97 7.80 -6.64
N ILE A 4 -9.45 7.27 -7.74
CA ILE A 4 -9.20 5.83 -7.89
C ILE A 4 -7.70 5.62 -7.78
N ILE A 5 -7.29 4.73 -6.88
CA ILE A 5 -5.89 4.41 -6.61
C ILE A 5 -5.69 2.94 -6.92
N TYR A 6 -4.66 2.62 -7.70
CA TYR A 6 -4.12 1.28 -7.86
C TYR A 6 -2.78 1.22 -7.15
N THR A 7 -2.50 0.09 -6.50
CA THR A 7 -1.26 -0.08 -5.73
C THR A 7 -0.73 -1.50 -5.82
N ASP A 8 0.59 -1.62 -5.90
CA ASP A 8 1.30 -2.89 -5.82
C ASP A 8 2.63 -2.70 -5.07
N GLY A 9 3.14 -3.79 -4.50
CA GLY A 9 4.42 -3.86 -3.81
C GLY A 9 5.17 -5.13 -4.20
N SER A 10 6.46 -4.98 -4.49
CA SER A 10 7.34 -6.07 -4.91
C SER A 10 8.57 -6.17 -4.01
N ALA A 11 9.02 -7.39 -3.75
CA ALA A 11 10.32 -7.66 -3.17
C ALA A 11 11.01 -8.84 -3.88
N ARG A 12 12.30 -8.69 -4.20
CA ARG A 12 13.11 -9.74 -4.86
C ARG A 12 13.40 -10.94 -3.96
N SER A 13 13.37 -10.73 -2.65
CA SER A 13 13.42 -11.76 -1.62
C SER A 13 12.74 -11.24 -0.35
N ASN A 14 12.47 -12.13 0.61
CA ASN A 14 11.78 -11.77 1.85
C ASN A 14 12.65 -12.09 3.08
N PRO A 15 13.53 -11.18 3.55
CA PRO A 15 13.69 -9.79 3.11
C PRO A 15 14.65 -9.63 1.93
N GLY A 16 14.59 -8.48 1.27
CA GLY A 16 15.41 -8.18 0.10
C GLY A 16 15.21 -6.77 -0.43
N ARG A 17 15.79 -6.48 -1.59
CA ARG A 17 15.45 -5.27 -2.34
C ARG A 17 13.98 -5.30 -2.71
N GLY A 18 13.27 -4.23 -2.43
CA GLY A 18 11.84 -4.12 -2.73
C GLY A 18 11.49 -2.73 -3.20
N GLY A 19 10.29 -2.57 -3.73
CA GLY A 19 9.76 -1.30 -4.17
C GLY A 19 8.25 -1.31 -4.18
N TYR A 20 7.67 -0.13 -4.16
CA TYR A 20 6.23 0.05 -4.33
C TYR A 20 5.93 0.80 -5.62
N GLY A 21 4.73 0.58 -6.15
CA GLY A 21 4.13 1.32 -7.24
C GLY A 21 2.70 1.73 -6.88
N ALA A 22 2.34 2.97 -7.17
CA ALA A 22 0.96 3.44 -7.03
C ALA A 22 0.58 4.37 -8.19
N VAL A 23 -0.63 4.19 -8.70
CA VAL A 23 -1.22 5.04 -9.74
C VAL A 23 -2.51 5.66 -9.20
N LEU A 24 -2.57 6.99 -9.19
CA LEU A 24 -3.72 7.77 -8.74
C LEU A 24 -4.41 8.40 -9.93
N LYS A 25 -5.74 8.26 -10.02
CA LYS A 25 -6.57 8.84 -11.07
C LYS A 25 -7.68 9.69 -10.48
N TYR A 26 -7.84 10.88 -11.04
CA TYR A 26 -8.92 11.81 -10.69
C TYR A 26 -9.53 12.39 -11.96
N THR A 27 -10.85 12.31 -12.10
CA THR A 27 -11.59 12.98 -13.18
C THR A 27 -12.31 14.20 -12.61
N ASN A 28 -12.00 15.38 -13.16
CA ASN A 28 -12.63 16.62 -12.71
C ASN A 28 -14.06 16.77 -13.29
N PRO A 29 -14.87 17.74 -12.79
CA PRO A 29 -16.23 17.95 -13.28
C PRO A 29 -16.33 18.29 -14.78
N ALA A 30 -15.24 18.76 -15.40
CA ALA A 30 -15.17 19.02 -16.84
C ALA A 30 -14.82 17.77 -17.67
N GLY A 31 -14.74 16.60 -17.04
CA GLY A 31 -14.44 15.32 -17.70
C GLY A 31 -12.96 15.05 -17.97
N LYS A 32 -12.05 15.97 -17.57
CA LYS A 32 -10.61 15.77 -17.73
C LYS A 32 -10.07 14.83 -16.65
N THR A 33 -9.37 13.78 -17.07
CA THR A 33 -8.70 12.84 -16.16
C THR A 33 -7.25 13.23 -15.96
N PHE A 34 -6.82 13.24 -14.69
CA PHE A 34 -5.46 13.45 -14.25
C PHE A 34 -4.93 12.14 -13.66
N THR A 35 -3.72 11.76 -14.04
CA THR A 35 -3.03 10.57 -13.56
C THR A 35 -1.71 10.97 -12.91
N SER A 36 -1.39 10.37 -11.76
CA SER A 36 -0.09 10.51 -11.10
C SER A 36 0.44 9.13 -10.77
N GLU A 37 1.73 8.92 -10.99
CA GLU A 37 2.45 7.69 -10.66
C GLU A 37 3.44 7.95 -9.53
N LEU A 38 3.52 7.06 -8.55
CA LEU A 38 4.43 7.13 -7.43
C LEU A 38 5.18 5.81 -7.30
N SER A 39 6.50 5.87 -7.15
CA SER A 39 7.33 4.69 -6.89
C SER A 39 8.59 5.04 -6.10
N ARG A 40 9.07 4.07 -5.33
CA ARG A 40 10.36 4.16 -4.63
C ARG A 40 10.88 2.75 -4.32
N GLY A 41 12.18 2.57 -4.44
CA GLY A 41 12.89 1.34 -4.09
C GLY A 41 13.54 1.44 -2.72
N TYR A 42 13.68 0.30 -2.05
CA TYR A 42 14.28 0.14 -0.73
C TYR A 42 15.29 -1.01 -0.74
N ALA A 43 16.41 -0.81 -0.06
CA ALA A 43 17.54 -1.74 -0.11
C ALA A 43 17.27 -3.08 0.59
N LYS A 44 16.53 -3.05 1.70
CA LYS A 44 16.17 -4.23 2.51
C LYS A 44 14.79 -4.03 3.15
N THR A 45 13.80 -4.75 2.64
CA THR A 45 12.40 -4.72 3.10
C THR A 45 11.70 -6.05 2.76
N THR A 46 10.37 -6.11 2.83
CA THR A 46 9.53 -7.30 2.54
C THR A 46 8.43 -6.96 1.55
N ASN A 47 7.81 -7.96 0.93
CA ASN A 47 6.68 -7.74 0.03
C ASN A 47 5.52 -7.03 0.74
N ASN A 48 5.11 -7.54 1.91
CA ASN A 48 4.01 -6.99 2.70
C ASN A 48 4.25 -5.52 3.11
N ARG A 49 5.50 -5.15 3.43
CA ARG A 49 5.84 -3.76 3.75
C ARG A 49 5.72 -2.86 2.52
N MET A 50 6.10 -3.33 1.34
CA MET A 50 5.94 -2.56 0.10
C MET A 50 4.48 -2.43 -0.31
N GLU A 51 3.67 -3.49 -0.16
CA GLU A 51 2.22 -3.42 -0.39
C GLU A 51 1.55 -2.38 0.52
N LEU A 52 1.92 -2.36 1.81
CA LEU A 52 1.44 -1.35 2.75
C LEU A 52 1.93 0.06 2.39
N MET A 53 3.21 0.20 2.05
CA MET A 53 3.81 1.48 1.71
C MET A 53 3.14 2.10 0.48
N ALA A 54 2.83 1.30 -0.55
CA ALA A 54 2.15 1.73 -1.76
C ALA A 54 0.84 2.48 -1.45
N VAL A 55 0.00 1.90 -0.57
CA VAL A 55 -1.26 2.52 -0.14
C VAL A 55 -1.01 3.76 0.70
N ILE A 56 -0.06 3.69 1.64
CA ILE A 56 0.28 4.81 2.53
C ILE A 56 0.66 6.04 1.71
N VAL A 57 1.64 5.92 0.81
CA VAL A 57 2.15 7.08 0.06
C VAL A 57 1.10 7.64 -0.90
N ALA A 58 0.23 6.79 -1.45
CA ALA A 58 -0.84 7.22 -2.33
C ALA A 58 -1.90 8.04 -1.56
N LEU A 59 -2.25 7.62 -0.35
CA LEU A 59 -3.16 8.39 0.50
C LEU A 59 -2.51 9.69 1.00
N GLU A 60 -1.23 9.67 1.38
CA GLU A 60 -0.50 10.85 1.84
C GLU A 60 -0.31 11.90 0.73
N ALA A 61 -0.30 11.50 -0.54
CA ALA A 61 -0.26 12.42 -1.68
C ALA A 61 -1.57 13.23 -1.85
N LEU A 62 -2.67 12.81 -1.22
CA LEU A 62 -3.94 13.52 -1.28
C LEU A 62 -3.95 14.73 -0.33
N ASN A 63 -3.94 15.93 -0.90
CA ASN A 63 -3.86 17.18 -0.14
C ASN A 63 -5.17 17.64 0.54
N ARG A 64 -6.27 16.88 0.40
CA ARG A 64 -7.59 17.19 0.96
C ARG A 64 -8.45 15.93 1.12
N PRO A 65 -9.51 15.95 1.96
CA PRO A 65 -10.46 14.85 2.09
C PRO A 65 -11.04 14.39 0.74
N CYS A 66 -11.06 13.07 0.53
CA CYS A 66 -11.50 12.45 -0.72
C CYS A 66 -12.38 11.23 -0.45
N GLU A 67 -13.21 10.87 -1.42
CA GLU A 67 -13.76 9.53 -1.56
C GLU A 67 -12.78 8.72 -2.42
N VAL A 68 -12.25 7.62 -1.89
CA VAL A 68 -11.14 6.90 -2.48
C VAL A 68 -11.51 5.43 -2.67
N GLU A 69 -11.30 4.93 -3.87
CA GLU A 69 -11.26 3.48 -4.14
C GLU A 69 -9.80 3.05 -4.21
N VAL A 70 -9.37 2.16 -3.33
CA VAL A 70 -8.04 1.56 -3.35
C VAL A 70 -8.15 0.15 -3.92
N HIS A 71 -7.62 -0.04 -5.12
CA HIS A 71 -7.51 -1.32 -5.81
C HIS A 71 -6.12 -1.90 -5.55
N SER A 72 -6.07 -3.07 -4.93
CA SER A 72 -4.81 -3.77 -4.64
C SER A 72 -5.01 -5.28 -4.73
N ASP A 73 -4.00 -5.99 -5.20
CA ASP A 73 -3.96 -7.45 -5.17
C ASP A 73 -3.45 -8.02 -3.84
N SER A 74 -2.94 -7.16 -2.96
CA SER A 74 -2.61 -7.51 -1.58
C SER A 74 -3.86 -7.88 -0.79
N GLN A 75 -4.07 -9.20 -0.66
CA GLN A 75 -5.06 -9.73 0.26
C GLN A 75 -4.74 -9.35 1.71
N TYR A 76 -3.46 -9.13 2.06
CA TYR A 76 -3.07 -8.71 3.39
C TYR A 76 -3.64 -7.33 3.73
N VAL A 77 -3.47 -6.35 2.83
CA VAL A 77 -4.00 -5.00 3.00
C VAL A 77 -5.52 -4.99 2.95
N VAL A 78 -6.11 -5.58 1.91
CA VAL A 78 -7.56 -5.51 1.70
C VAL A 78 -8.34 -6.24 2.81
N ASN A 79 -7.89 -7.45 3.20
CA ASN A 79 -8.58 -8.17 4.26
C ASN A 79 -8.44 -7.50 5.63
N ALA A 80 -7.34 -6.81 5.92
CA ALA A 80 -7.17 -6.14 7.21
C ALA A 80 -8.28 -5.11 7.48
N PHE A 81 -8.77 -4.45 6.43
CA PHE A 81 -9.91 -3.54 6.48
C PHE A 81 -11.24 -4.27 6.31
N ASN A 82 -11.42 -5.06 5.24
CA ASN A 82 -12.72 -5.65 4.90
C ASN A 82 -13.15 -6.73 5.91
N LYS A 83 -12.21 -7.37 6.61
CA LYS A 83 -12.47 -8.35 7.68
C LYS A 83 -12.23 -7.79 9.08
N HIS A 84 -12.08 -6.47 9.22
CA HIS A 84 -11.95 -5.77 10.51
C HIS A 84 -10.82 -6.29 11.42
N TRP A 85 -9.69 -6.73 10.85
CA TRP A 85 -8.57 -7.26 11.64
C TRP A 85 -7.95 -6.18 12.52
N ILE A 86 -7.82 -4.97 12.00
CA ILE A 86 -7.21 -3.84 12.68
C ILE A 86 -7.95 -3.50 13.99
N ASP A 87 -9.28 -3.57 13.98
CA ASP A 87 -10.10 -3.31 15.17
C ASP A 87 -9.81 -4.36 16.26
N GLY A 88 -9.69 -5.62 15.85
CA GLY A 88 -9.30 -6.72 16.74
C GLY A 88 -7.86 -6.58 17.26
N TRP A 89 -6.93 -6.14 16.43
CA TRP A 89 -5.55 -5.88 16.84
C TRP A 89 -5.47 -4.74 17.85
N LYS A 90 -6.12 -3.60 17.58
CA LYS A 90 -6.17 -2.46 18.50
C LYS A 90 -6.76 -2.84 19.86
N LYS A 91 -7.90 -3.55 19.89
CA LYS A 91 -8.51 -4.04 21.13
C LYS A 91 -7.60 -4.96 21.94
N ARG A 92 -6.69 -5.68 21.28
CA ARG A 92 -5.71 -6.60 21.90
C ARG A 92 -4.33 -5.96 22.12
N GLY A 93 -4.20 -4.65 22.00
CA GLY A 93 -2.93 -3.94 22.17
C GLY A 93 -1.89 -4.29 21.10
N TRP A 94 -2.33 -4.31 19.83
CA TRP A 94 -1.53 -4.70 18.66
C TRP A 94 -0.99 -6.12 18.71
N LYS A 95 -1.86 -7.06 19.11
CA LYS A 95 -1.58 -8.50 19.11
C LYS A 95 -2.56 -9.28 18.23
N THR A 96 -2.03 -10.31 17.58
CA THR A 96 -2.80 -11.30 16.81
C THR A 96 -3.64 -12.19 17.73
N ALA A 97 -4.52 -13.02 17.17
CA ALA A 97 -5.30 -13.99 17.94
C ALA A 97 -4.42 -14.96 18.74
N ASN A 98 -3.22 -15.27 18.21
CA ASN A 98 -2.23 -16.14 18.85
C ASN A 98 -1.33 -15.40 19.87
N LYS A 99 -1.74 -14.19 20.31
CA LYS A 99 -1.03 -13.33 21.27
C LYS A 99 0.35 -12.85 20.82
N GLN A 100 0.72 -13.05 19.56
CA GLN A 100 1.96 -12.53 18.99
C GLN A 100 1.79 -11.05 18.60
N PRO A 101 2.86 -10.24 18.66
CA PRO A 101 2.86 -8.89 18.11
C PRO A 101 2.39 -8.88 16.65
N VAL A 102 1.61 -7.87 16.27
CA VAL A 102 1.26 -7.64 14.86
C VAL A 102 2.49 -7.13 14.13
N LYS A 103 2.85 -7.82 13.05
CA LYS A 103 3.93 -7.42 12.14
C LYS A 103 3.61 -6.09 11.44
N ASN A 104 4.64 -5.34 11.08
CA ASN A 104 4.54 -4.08 10.34
C ASN A 104 3.65 -3.03 11.03
N ARG A 105 3.63 -3.03 12.37
CA ARG A 105 2.78 -2.14 13.17
C ARG A 105 3.01 -0.67 12.83
N ASP A 106 4.27 -0.29 12.61
CA ASP A 106 4.68 1.05 12.20
C ASP A 106 3.94 1.52 10.95
N LEU A 107 3.89 0.68 9.92
CA LEU A 107 3.18 0.98 8.68
C LEU A 107 1.67 0.94 8.86
N TRP A 108 1.12 0.04 9.67
CA TRP A 108 -0.32 0.05 9.98
C TRP A 108 -0.75 1.33 10.68
N GLU A 109 0.02 1.82 11.65
CA GLU A 109 -0.27 3.07 12.36
C GLU A 109 -0.17 4.28 11.42
N ARG A 110 0.83 4.32 10.53
CA ARG A 110 0.94 5.34 9.49
C ARG A 110 -0.23 5.29 8.50
N LEU A 111 -0.59 4.10 8.03
CA LEU A 111 -1.72 3.90 7.11
C LEU A 111 -3.03 4.38 7.72
N LEU A 112 -3.30 4.04 8.99
CA LEU A 112 -4.49 4.50 9.70
C LEU A 112 -4.54 6.03 9.82
N THR A 113 -3.38 6.65 10.02
CA THR A 113 -3.27 8.11 10.08
C THR A 113 -3.56 8.72 8.72
N ALA A 114 -2.95 8.23 7.64
CA ALA A 114 -3.18 8.72 6.27
C ALA A 114 -4.65 8.56 5.88
N LYS A 115 -5.25 7.40 6.17
CA LYS A 115 -6.66 7.06 5.92
C LYS A 115 -7.65 7.99 6.61
N SER A 116 -7.33 8.51 7.80
CA SER A 116 -8.31 9.14 8.72
C SER A 116 -9.12 10.29 8.11
N LYS A 117 -8.59 10.98 7.10
CA LYS A 117 -9.21 12.14 6.44
C LYS A 117 -10.07 11.77 5.24
N HIS A 118 -10.08 10.51 4.82
CA HIS A 118 -10.72 10.06 3.59
C HIS A 118 -11.81 9.02 3.86
N LYS A 119 -12.81 8.98 2.98
CA LYS A 119 -13.75 7.88 2.92
C LYS A 119 -13.19 6.86 1.93
N ILE A 120 -12.74 5.72 2.42
CA ILE A 120 -11.98 4.74 1.63
C ILE A 120 -12.76 3.44 1.50
N GLU A 121 -12.81 2.93 0.28
CA GLU A 121 -13.22 1.56 -0.05
C GLU A 121 -11.98 0.78 -0.52
N PHE A 122 -11.78 -0.42 0.03
CA PHE A 122 -10.68 -1.31 -0.36
C PHE A 122 -11.23 -2.45 -1.22
N ILE A 123 -10.75 -2.51 -2.46
CA ILE A 123 -11.19 -3.43 -3.50
C ILE A 123 -10.04 -4.38 -3.80
N TRP A 124 -10.27 -5.68 -3.58
CA TRP A 124 -9.31 -6.70 -3.97
C TRP A 124 -9.42 -6.95 -5.47
N VAL A 125 -8.30 -6.82 -6.17
CA VAL A 125 -8.17 -7.22 -7.57
C VAL A 125 -7.30 -8.47 -7.65
N LYS A 126 -7.52 -9.30 -8.66
CA LYS A 126 -6.67 -10.47 -8.87
C LYS A 126 -5.38 -10.03 -9.58
N GLY A 127 -4.23 -10.31 -8.97
CA GLY A 127 -2.92 -10.06 -9.60
C GLY A 127 -2.78 -10.77 -10.94
N HIS A 128 -2.08 -10.13 -11.88
CA HIS A 128 -1.79 -10.63 -13.25
C HIS A 128 -3.03 -11.08 -14.06
N ALA A 129 -4.18 -10.43 -13.87
CA ALA A 129 -5.42 -10.76 -14.56
C ALA A 129 -5.81 -9.78 -15.69
N GLY A 130 -4.86 -9.02 -16.27
CA GLY A 130 -5.15 -8.06 -17.35
C GLY A 130 -5.66 -6.71 -16.85
N HIS A 131 -5.44 -6.37 -15.58
CA HIS A 131 -5.77 -5.05 -15.05
C HIS A 131 -4.62 -4.08 -15.34
N GLU A 132 -4.70 -3.36 -16.46
CA GLU A 132 -3.66 -2.45 -16.98
C GLU A 132 -3.02 -1.56 -15.89
N LEU A 133 -3.83 -0.99 -14.99
CA LEU A 133 -3.31 -0.11 -13.93
C LEU A 133 -2.65 -0.86 -12.76
N ASN A 134 -3.05 -2.12 -12.49
CA ASN A 134 -2.34 -2.95 -11.53
C ASN A 134 -1.00 -3.43 -12.12
N GLU A 135 -1.00 -3.83 -13.40
CA GLU A 135 0.22 -4.19 -14.12
C GLU A 135 1.20 -3.01 -14.19
N ARG A 136 0.68 -1.79 -14.38
CA ARG A 136 1.51 -0.58 -14.28
C ARG A 136 2.09 -0.38 -12.88
N CYS A 137 1.36 -0.71 -11.81
CA CYS A 137 1.89 -0.66 -10.45
C CYS A 137 2.98 -1.71 -10.22
N ASP A 138 2.81 -2.93 -10.71
CA ASP A 138 3.83 -3.99 -10.67
C ASP A 138 5.11 -3.55 -11.39
N GLU A 139 4.98 -2.98 -12.60
CA GLU A 139 6.12 -2.44 -13.36
C GLU A 139 6.85 -1.34 -12.58
N LEU A 140 6.11 -0.41 -11.98
CA LEU A 140 6.67 0.66 -11.15
C LEU A 140 7.40 0.11 -9.92
N ALA A 141 6.79 -0.87 -9.22
CA ALA A 141 7.33 -1.49 -8.03
C ALA A 141 8.62 -2.28 -8.31
N THR A 142 8.58 -3.13 -9.34
CA THR A 142 9.70 -3.97 -9.76
C THR A 142 10.87 -3.14 -10.30
N THR A 143 10.59 -2.14 -11.15
CA THR A 143 11.61 -1.19 -11.63
C THR A 143 12.27 -0.44 -10.49
N ALA A 144 11.49 -0.01 -9.50
CA ALA A 144 12.03 0.69 -8.35
C ALA A 144 12.91 -0.23 -7.47
N ALA A 145 12.53 -1.49 -7.28
CA ALA A 145 13.33 -2.48 -6.54
C ALA A 145 14.69 -2.76 -7.21
N ASP A 146 14.72 -2.77 -8.55
CA ASP A 146 15.92 -3.05 -9.35
C ASP A 146 16.80 -1.82 -9.56
N GLY A 147 16.27 -0.61 -9.37
CA GLY A 147 16.99 0.64 -9.53
C GLY A 147 18.15 0.82 -8.54
N SER A 148 19.10 1.68 -8.86
CA SER A 148 20.29 1.94 -8.00
C SER A 148 20.02 2.90 -6.85
N ASN A 149 18.96 3.71 -6.93
CA ASN A 149 18.61 4.71 -5.92
C ASN A 149 17.61 4.12 -4.92
N LEU A 150 18.13 3.41 -3.91
CA LEU A 150 17.35 2.68 -2.92
C LEU A 150 17.40 3.38 -1.56
N ASP A 151 16.22 3.62 -1.00
CA ASP A 151 16.08 4.18 0.34
C ASP A 151 16.27 3.09 1.42
N ILE A 152 16.47 3.55 2.65
CA ILE A 152 16.52 2.67 3.84
C ILE A 152 15.11 2.56 4.41
N ASP A 153 14.59 1.33 4.55
CA ASP A 153 13.35 1.08 5.26
C ASP A 153 13.61 1.11 6.77
N THR A 154 13.57 2.31 7.36
CA THR A 154 13.91 2.52 8.78
C THR A 154 12.96 1.83 9.74
N GLY A 155 11.77 1.41 9.28
CA GLY A 155 10.77 0.71 10.08
C GLY A 155 10.89 -0.81 9.99
N PHE A 156 11.69 -1.35 9.05
CA PHE A 156 11.84 -2.79 8.90
C PHE A 156 12.52 -3.41 10.12
N ASN A 157 11.89 -4.44 10.68
CA ASN A 157 12.44 -5.27 11.74
C ASN A 157 12.45 -6.74 11.31
N GLU A 158 13.46 -7.52 11.71
CA GLU A 158 13.50 -8.96 11.44
C GLU A 158 12.31 -9.72 12.04
N SER A 159 11.66 -9.18 13.07
CA SER A 159 10.39 -9.73 13.59
C SER A 159 9.21 -9.65 12.61
N ASP A 160 9.33 -8.86 11.54
CA ASP A 160 8.32 -8.74 10.49
C ASP A 160 8.38 -9.88 9.46
N LEU A 161 9.39 -10.75 9.53
CA LEU A 161 9.54 -11.96 8.71
C LEU A 161 8.55 -13.05 9.11
#